data_AF-A0AAV9Z0S6-F1
#
_entry.id   AF-A0AAV9Z0S6-F1
#
_cell.length_a   1.000
_cell.length_b   1.000
_cell.length_c   1.000
_cell.angle_alpha   90.00
_cell.angle_beta   90.00
_cell.angle_gamma   90.00
#
_symmetry.space_group_name_H-M   'P 1'
#
loop_
_entity.id
_entity.type
_entity.pdbx_description
1 polymer ?
#
loop_
_entity_poly.entity_id
_entity_poly.type
_entity_poly.pdbx_seq_one_letter_code
_entity_poly.pdbx_strand_id
1 'polypeptide(L)' 'IYKRLVEWRLDYWKKCWKDDWPSYGPKSLVSDADFQEISTHTGKIITLEDLRNYTHILHWAALSTPLLKQI' A
#
# COMPACT_ATOMS: atom_id res chain seq x y z
N ILE A 1 -11.60 -1.54 6.15
CA ILE A 1 -10.15 -1.38 5.92
C ILE A 1 -9.82 -0.97 4.47
N TYR A 2 -10.33 -1.68 3.45
CA TYR A 2 -10.09 -1.38 2.02
C TYR A 2 -10.19 0.12 1.64
N LYS A 3 -11.32 0.76 1.94
CA LYS A 3 -11.54 2.19 1.64
C LYS A 3 -10.45 3.10 2.24
N ARG A 4 -10.06 2.85 3.49
CA ARG A 4 -8.98 3.57 4.19
C ARG A 4 -7.63 3.39 3.49
N LEU A 5 -7.32 2.17 3.02
CA LEU A 5 -6.08 1.90 2.28
C LEU A 5 -6.06 2.65 0.93
N VAL A 6 -7.19 2.70 0.23
CA VAL A 6 -7.32 3.47 -1.02
C VAL A 6 -7.13 4.97 -0.80
N GLU A 7 -7.75 5.52 0.25
CA GLU A 7 -7.59 6.93 0.64
C GLU A 7 -6.14 7.24 1.01
N TRP A 8 -5.52 6.41 1.85
CA TRP A 8 -4.11 6.54 2.21
C TRP A 8 -3.19 6.53 0.98
N ARG A 9 -3.40 5.60 0.05
CA ARG A 9 -2.60 5.51 -1.18
C ARG A 9 -2.66 6.80 -1.99
N LEU A 10 -3.86 7.36 -2.13
CA LEU A 10 -4.06 8.61 -2.87
C LEU A 10 -3.32 9.77 -2.19
N ASP A 11 -3.43 9.88 -0.87
CA ASP A 11 -2.79 10.94 -0.10
C ASP A 11 -1.27 10.79 -0.08
N TYR A 12 -0.77 9.59 0.12
CA TYR A 12 0.66 9.29 0.13
C TYR A 12 1.28 9.52 -1.25
N TRP A 13 0.59 9.13 -2.32
CA TRP A 13 1.02 9.45 -3.68
C TRP A 13 1.14 10.96 -3.91
N LYS A 14 0.10 11.72 -3.58
CA LYS A 14 0.10 13.18 -3.75
C LYS A 14 1.23 13.86 -2.98
N LYS A 15 1.53 13.38 -1.76
CA LYS A 15 2.49 14.00 -0.85
C LYS A 15 3.94 13.61 -1.13
N CYS A 16 4.19 12.37 -1.56
CA CYS A 16 5.54 11.81 -1.56
C CYS A 16 6.03 11.33 -2.93
N TRP A 17 5.16 11.22 -3.94
CA TRP A 17 5.52 10.61 -5.22
C TRP A 17 5.19 11.47 -6.42
N LYS A 18 4.11 12.27 -6.36
CA LYS A 18 3.59 13.00 -7.51
C LYS A 18 4.62 13.94 -8.16
N ASP A 19 5.42 14.63 -7.34
CA ASP A 19 6.33 15.66 -7.84
C ASP A 19 7.60 15.05 -8.46
N ASP A 20 8.13 14.00 -7.86
CA ASP A 20 9.33 13.29 -8.34
C ASP A 20 9.02 12.26 -9.45
N TRP A 21 7.80 11.69 -9.45
CA TRP A 21 7.36 10.62 -10.34
C TRP A 21 5.94 10.85 -10.90
N PRO A 22 5.73 11.91 -11.70
CA PRO A 22 4.38 12.31 -12.15
C PRO A 22 3.67 11.30 -13.05
N SER A 23 4.43 10.47 -13.78
CA SER A 23 3.88 9.37 -14.61
C SER A 23 3.47 8.15 -13.78
N TYR A 24 3.88 8.09 -12.51
CA TYR A 24 3.65 6.96 -11.62
C TYR A 24 2.37 7.19 -10.84
N GLY A 25 1.22 6.74 -11.36
CA GLY A 25 -0.08 7.00 -10.71
C GLY A 25 -0.24 6.30 -9.35
N PRO A 26 -1.28 6.66 -8.56
CA PRO A 26 -1.50 6.08 -7.23
C PRO A 26 -1.54 4.55 -7.24
N LYS A 27 -2.19 3.94 -8.25
CA LYS A 27 -2.30 2.48 -8.38
C LYS A 27 -0.96 1.77 -8.62
N SER A 28 0.06 2.51 -9.07
CA SER A 28 1.41 1.98 -9.27
C SER A 28 2.19 1.81 -7.96
N LEU A 29 1.72 2.41 -6.85
CA LEU A 29 2.32 2.22 -5.53
C LEU A 29 1.89 0.86 -4.96
N VAL A 30 0.57 0.66 -4.86
CA VAL A 30 -0.03 -0.60 -4.39
C VAL A 30 -1.28 -0.84 -5.22
N SER A 31 -1.44 -2.05 -5.76
CA SER A 31 -2.57 -2.36 -6.63
C SER A 31 -3.88 -2.50 -5.85
N ASP A 32 -5.01 -2.39 -6.54
CA ASP A 32 -6.31 -2.65 -5.91
C ASP A 32 -6.46 -4.12 -5.48
N ALA A 33 -5.81 -5.05 -6.19
CA ALA A 33 -5.80 -6.47 -5.86
C ALA A 33 -5.03 -6.74 -4.55
N ASP A 34 -3.85 -6.14 -4.38
CA ASP A 34 -3.09 -6.24 -3.12
C ASP A 34 -3.90 -5.69 -1.95
N PHE A 35 -4.61 -4.56 -2.14
CA PHE A 35 -5.48 -4.02 -1.10
C PHE A 35 -6.69 -4.91 -0.79
N GLN A 36 -7.26 -5.59 -1.77
CA GLN A 36 -8.31 -6.59 -1.51
C GLN A 36 -7.76 -7.75 -0.68
N GLU A 37 -6.54 -8.20 -0.99
CA GLU A 37 -5.92 -9.32 -0.29
C GLU A 37 -5.56 -8.98 1.15
N ILE A 38 -4.96 -7.81 1.37
CA ILE A 38 -4.73 -7.24 2.70
C ILE A 38 -6.05 -7.10 3.47
N SER A 39 -7.10 -6.61 2.81
CA SER A 39 -8.39 -6.36 3.47
C SER A 39 -9.07 -7.65 3.92
N THR A 40 -8.89 -8.72 3.16
CA THR A 40 -9.40 -10.06 3.49
C THR A 40 -8.61 -10.69 4.64
N HIS A 41 -7.31 -10.38 4.76
CA HIS A 41 -6.39 -11.00 5.71
C HIS A 41 -5.91 -10.07 6.84
N THR A 42 -6.57 -8.93 7.06
CA THR A 42 -6.13 -7.88 8.00
C THR A 42 -5.82 -8.43 9.39
N GLY A 43 -6.63 -9.35 9.92
CA GLY A 43 -6.39 -9.95 11.25
C GLY A 43 -5.16 -10.86 11.35
N LYS A 44 -4.53 -11.21 10.23
CA LYS A 44 -3.31 -12.04 10.16
C LYS A 44 -2.04 -11.22 9.87
N ILE A 45 -2.17 -9.91 9.63
CA ILE A 45 -1.05 -9.05 9.22
C ILE A 45 -0.61 -8.22 10.42
N ILE A 46 0.48 -8.65 11.07
CA ILE A 46 1.03 -7.97 12.27
C ILE A 46 2.43 -7.42 11.96
N THR A 47 3.18 -8.14 11.14
CA THR A 47 4.55 -7.82 10.77
C THR A 47 4.66 -7.45 9.29
N LEU A 48 5.82 -6.89 8.92
CA LEU A 48 6.14 -6.63 7.51
C LEU A 48 6.22 -7.92 6.71
N GLU A 49 6.65 -9.03 7.32
CA GLU A 49 6.72 -10.32 6.65
C GLU A 49 5.31 -10.87 6.37
N ASP A 50 4.38 -10.74 7.31
CA ASP A 50 2.98 -11.10 7.08
C ASP A 50 2.42 -10.29 5.92
N LEU A 51 2.64 -8.97 5.90
CA LEU A 51 2.19 -8.09 4.82
C LEU A 51 2.78 -8.49 3.46
N ARG A 52 4.05 -8.91 3.44
CA ARG A 52 4.75 -9.33 2.23
C ARG A 52 4.11 -10.56 1.59
N ASN A 53 3.58 -11.46 2.41
CA ASN A 53 2.91 -12.68 1.94
C ASN A 53 1.60 -12.40 1.17
N TYR A 54 1.00 -11.22 1.34
CA TYR A 54 -0.27 -10.84 0.71
C TYR A 54 -0.14 -9.74 -0.35
N THR A 55 1.09 -9.33 -0.70
CA THR A 55 1.28 -8.16 -1.58
C THR A 55 2.42 -8.32 -2.57
N HIS A 56 2.28 -7.71 -3.76
CA HIS A 56 3.30 -7.65 -4.80
C HIS A 56 3.71 -6.21 -5.08
N ILE A 57 4.28 -5.55 -4.07
CA ILE A 57 4.64 -4.13 -4.15
C ILE A 57 6.07 -3.95 -4.67
N LEU A 58 6.21 -3.25 -5.81
CA LEU A 58 7.51 -3.00 -6.44
C LEU A 58 8.44 -2.18 -5.53
N HIS A 59 7.93 -1.08 -4.98
CA HIS A 59 8.71 -0.15 -4.14
C HIS A 59 8.63 -0.54 -2.65
N TRP A 60 8.86 -1.82 -2.34
CA TRP A 60 8.63 -2.41 -1.02
C TRP A 60 9.31 -1.65 0.12
N ALA A 61 10.58 -1.26 -0.05
CA ALA A 61 11.35 -0.55 0.98
C ALA A 61 10.71 0.78 1.39
N ALA A 62 10.14 1.51 0.42
CA ALA A 62 9.49 2.79 0.67
C ALA A 62 8.06 2.64 1.21
N LEU A 63 7.34 1.59 0.79
CA LEU A 63 5.90 1.47 1.00
C LEU A 63 5.50 0.53 2.15
N SER A 64 6.32 -0.47 2.48
CA SER A 64 5.97 -1.53 3.44
C SER A 64 5.64 -1.01 4.85
N THR A 65 6.52 -0.21 5.44
CA THR A 65 6.30 0.39 6.76
C THR A 65 5.10 1.34 6.82
N PRO A 66 4.96 2.34 5.93
CA PRO A 66 3.82 3.26 6.00
C PRO A 66 2.49 2.57 5.67
N LEU A 67 2.49 1.51 4.84
CA LEU A 67 1.33 0.68 4.58
C LEU A 67 0.92 -0.14 5.80
N LEU A 68 1.85 -0.81 6.48
CA LEU A 68 1.56 -1.61 7.67
C LEU A 68 0.88 -0.77 8.77
N LYS A 69 1.24 0.51 8.90
CA LYS A 69 0.61 1.45 9.86
C LYS A 69 -0.87 1.77 9.55
N GLN A 70 -1.37 1.40 8.38
CA GLN A 70 -2.77 1.62 7.99
C GLN A 70 -3.67 0.42 8.24
N ILE A 71 -3.08 -0.76 8.45
CA ILE A 71 -3.73 -2.04 8.73
C ILE A 71 -4.08 -2.09 10.22
#